data_AF-A0A2A5JU56-F1
#
_entry.id   AF-A0A2A5JU56-F1
#
_cell.length_a   1.000
_cell.length_b   1.000
_cell.length_c   1.000
_cell.angle_alpha   90.00
_cell.angle_beta   90.00
_cell.angle_gamma   90.00
#
_symmetry.space_group_name_H-M   'P 1'
#
loop_
_entity.id
_entity.type
_entity.pdbx_description
1 polymer ?
#
loop_
_entity_poly.entity_id
_entity_poly.type
_entity_poly.pdbx_seq_one_letter_code
_entity_poly.pdbx_strand_id
1 'polypeptide(L)'
;MIKQLLLTSTLVGFVTFANNALADQVLCAVSPTSTPQEMKPDFCGSQRVTSSRPSVHFQFEPSKPIEHVTWQFNTSLSGRWDCGPRRTGCIFYDDGQSGSSFRDATACVKRVLYKDGTWKSMNECATAIYNLGSRF
;
A
#
# COMPACT_ATOMS: atom_id res chain seq x y z
N MET A 1 20.13 -65.11 -27.80
CA MET A 1 19.12 -64.61 -26.85
C MET A 1 19.85 -63.95 -25.67
N ILE A 2 19.89 -62.62 -25.59
CA ILE A 2 20.04 -61.86 -24.33
C ILE A 2 19.25 -60.55 -24.51
N LYS A 3 18.15 -60.40 -23.77
CA LYS A 3 17.35 -59.17 -23.67
C LYS A 3 18.06 -58.23 -22.70
N GLN A 4 18.51 -57.06 -23.15
CA GLN A 4 18.97 -55.99 -22.26
C GLN A 4 17.77 -55.20 -21.77
N LEU A 5 17.65 -55.13 -20.44
CA LEU A 5 16.57 -54.49 -19.70
C LEU A 5 16.78 -52.97 -19.68
N LEU A 6 15.72 -52.23 -20.02
CA LEU A 6 15.60 -50.78 -19.90
C LEU A 6 15.53 -50.34 -18.43
N LEU A 7 16.28 -49.32 -18.06
CA LEU A 7 16.04 -48.52 -16.85
C LEU A 7 16.21 -47.04 -17.20
N THR A 8 15.12 -46.42 -17.66
CA THR A 8 14.99 -44.97 -17.79
C THR A 8 14.52 -44.39 -16.45
N SER A 9 15.44 -43.82 -15.67
CA SER A 9 15.12 -42.97 -14.53
C SER A 9 14.69 -41.59 -15.01
N THR A 10 13.38 -41.32 -15.05
CA THR A 10 12.86 -39.95 -15.13
C THR A 10 12.77 -39.37 -13.72
N LEU A 11 13.77 -38.57 -13.33
CA LEU A 11 13.67 -37.68 -12.18
C LEU A 11 12.70 -36.54 -12.54
N VAL A 12 11.46 -36.60 -12.04
CA VAL A 12 10.55 -35.45 -12.05
C VAL A 12 10.86 -34.62 -10.81
N GLY A 13 11.72 -33.62 -10.97
CA GLY A 13 12.01 -32.62 -9.95
C GLY A 13 10.82 -31.65 -9.85
N PHE A 14 10.01 -31.80 -8.81
CA PHE A 14 9.03 -30.77 -8.44
C PHE A 14 9.76 -29.58 -7.84
N VAL A 15 10.06 -28.58 -8.67
CA VAL A 15 10.47 -27.25 -8.19
C VAL A 15 9.21 -26.56 -7.66
N THR A 16 8.97 -26.70 -6.36
CA THR A 16 7.95 -25.90 -5.68
C THR A 16 8.50 -24.49 -5.52
N PHE A 17 8.23 -23.63 -6.50
CA PHE A 17 8.34 -22.19 -6.28
C PHE A 17 7.30 -21.84 -5.22
N ALA A 18 7.76 -21.69 -3.98
CA ALA A 18 6.98 -21.06 -2.93
C ALA A 18 6.76 -19.60 -3.35
N ASN A 19 5.72 -19.37 -4.16
CA ASN A 19 5.16 -18.05 -4.33
C ASN A 19 4.65 -17.65 -2.96
N ASN A 20 5.43 -16.84 -2.23
CA ASN A 20 4.91 -16.07 -1.12
C ASN A 20 3.80 -15.20 -1.73
N ALA A 21 2.56 -15.67 -1.63
CA ALA A 21 1.41 -14.91 -2.07
C ALA A 21 1.32 -13.72 -1.12
N LEU A 22 1.90 -12.59 -1.52
CA LEU A 22 1.72 -11.32 -0.83
C LEU A 22 0.21 -11.07 -0.81
N ALA A 23 -0.36 -10.99 0.39
CA ALA A 23 -1.75 -10.61 0.56
C ALA A 23 -1.93 -9.17 0.05
N ASP A 24 -3.10 -8.88 -0.53
CA ASP A 24 -3.39 -7.51 -0.90
C ASP A 24 -3.39 -6.63 0.36
N GLN A 25 -2.63 -5.54 0.37
CA GLN A 25 -2.55 -4.64 1.54
C GLN A 25 -2.38 -3.18 1.12
N VAL A 26 -2.73 -2.26 2.02
CA VAL A 26 -2.43 -0.83 1.86
C VAL A 26 -1.34 -0.48 2.86
N LEU A 27 -0.26 0.10 2.34
CA LEU A 27 0.80 0.69 3.13
C LEU A 27 0.60 2.20 3.25
N CYS A 28 1.16 2.81 4.29
CA CYS A 28 1.27 4.26 4.36
C CYS A 28 2.62 4.75 4.90
N ALA A 29 2.95 6.00 4.58
CA ALA A 29 4.07 6.75 5.13
C ALA A 29 3.75 8.24 5.21
N VAL A 30 4.28 8.92 6.22
CA VAL A 30 4.13 10.37 6.41
C VAL A 30 5.39 11.08 5.92
N SER A 31 5.23 12.22 5.23
CA SER A 31 6.33 13.00 4.66
C SER A 31 6.07 14.52 4.75
N PRO A 32 7.10 15.37 4.84
CA PRO A 32 8.47 15.02 5.22
C PRO A 32 8.59 14.84 6.74
N THR A 33 9.53 14.00 7.14
CA THR A 33 9.92 13.73 8.52
C THR A 33 11.43 13.94 8.67
N SER A 34 11.94 13.98 9.91
CA SER A 34 13.39 14.17 10.16
C SER A 34 14.25 13.06 9.55
N THR A 35 13.72 11.85 9.52
CA THR A 35 14.28 10.68 8.85
C THR A 35 13.21 10.12 7.92
N PRO A 36 13.54 9.72 6.67
CA PRO A 36 12.57 9.10 5.78
C PRO A 36 11.82 7.96 6.46
N GLN A 37 10.50 7.92 6.32
CA GLN A 37 9.70 6.81 6.82
C GLN A 37 9.62 5.71 5.77
N GLU A 38 9.82 4.47 6.21
CA GLU A 38 9.42 3.30 5.43
C GLU A 38 7.90 3.20 5.41
N MET A 39 7.37 2.68 4.30
CA MET A 39 5.94 2.38 4.17
C MET A 39 5.57 1.18 5.03
N LYS A 40 4.50 1.31 5.82
CA LYS A 40 4.03 0.27 6.74
C LYS A 40 2.57 -0.10 6.47
N PRO A 41 2.19 -1.38 6.60
CA PRO A 41 0.80 -1.80 6.47
C PRO A 41 -0.03 -1.29 7.65
N ASP A 42 -1.33 -1.11 7.42
CA ASP A 42 -2.39 -0.73 8.39
C ASP A 42 -2.23 0.64 9.06
N PHE A 43 -1.03 0.94 9.54
CA PHE A 43 -0.73 2.11 10.34
C PHE A 43 0.68 2.66 10.08
N CYS A 44 0.75 3.97 9.91
CA CYS A 44 1.99 4.74 9.93
C CYS A 44 1.82 5.98 10.79
N GLY A 45 2.92 6.52 11.31
CA GLY A 45 2.80 7.76 12.05
C GLY A 45 4.11 8.46 12.34
N SER A 46 4.00 9.76 12.58
CA SER A 46 5.14 10.62 12.92
C SER A 46 4.77 11.64 13.97
N GLN A 47 5.51 11.66 15.07
CA GLN A 47 5.34 12.68 16.11
C GLN A 47 5.95 14.04 15.73
N ARG A 48 6.82 14.08 14.70
CA ARG A 48 7.51 15.28 14.26
C ARG A 48 7.62 15.30 12.74
N VAL A 49 6.56 15.76 12.06
CA VAL A 49 6.72 16.15 10.65
C VAL A 49 7.48 17.48 10.57
N THR A 50 8.32 17.62 9.56
CA THR A 50 9.23 18.77 9.40
C THR A 50 8.65 19.87 8.50
N SER A 51 7.46 19.66 7.96
CA SER A 51 6.71 20.63 7.15
C SER A 51 5.44 21.08 7.89
N SER A 52 5.06 22.34 7.70
CA SER A 52 3.74 22.86 8.10
C SER A 52 2.61 22.37 7.19
N ARG A 53 2.95 21.79 6.03
CA ARG A 53 2.02 21.25 5.01
C ARG A 53 2.52 19.86 4.59
N PRO A 54 2.39 18.85 5.46
CA PRO A 54 2.88 17.50 5.17
C PRO A 54 2.01 16.81 4.11
N SER A 55 2.47 15.66 3.65
CA SER A 55 1.70 14.71 2.84
C SER A 55 1.69 13.34 3.50
N VAL A 56 0.62 12.60 3.25
CA VAL A 56 0.50 11.19 3.58
C VAL A 56 0.44 10.41 2.28
N HIS A 57 1.35 9.46 2.14
CA HIS A 57 1.44 8.58 0.98
C HIS A 57 0.83 7.24 1.34
N PHE A 58 -0.14 6.79 0.55
CA PHE A 58 -0.72 5.46 0.61
C PHE A 58 -0.32 4.68 -0.62
N GLN A 59 0.01 3.40 -0.44
CA GLN A 59 0.42 2.52 -1.53
C GLN A 59 -0.31 1.19 -1.38
N PHE A 60 -1.08 0.83 -2.40
CA PHE A 60 -1.66 -0.49 -2.52
C PHE A 60 -0.61 -1.46 -3.06
N GLU A 61 -0.37 -2.55 -2.34
CA GLU A 61 0.45 -3.68 -2.76
C GLU A 61 -0.45 -4.84 -3.16
N PRO A 62 -0.64 -5.06 -4.47
CA PRO A 62 -1.54 -6.09 -4.94
C PRO A 62 -0.86 -7.46 -5.01
N SER A 63 -1.62 -8.51 -4.77
CA SER A 63 -1.21 -9.90 -4.98
C SER A 63 -1.00 -10.26 -6.47
N LYS A 64 -1.53 -9.45 -7.40
CA LYS A 64 -1.52 -9.67 -8.86
C LYS A 64 -1.51 -8.36 -9.65
N PRO A 65 -1.12 -8.35 -10.94
CA PRO A 65 -1.14 -7.15 -11.78
C PRO A 65 -2.52 -6.49 -11.89
N ILE A 66 -2.55 -5.17 -11.70
CA ILE A 66 -3.78 -4.38 -11.59
C ILE A 66 -4.11 -3.65 -12.90
N GLU A 67 -5.39 -3.60 -13.23
CA GLU A 67 -5.96 -2.76 -14.29
C GLU A 67 -6.62 -1.49 -13.71
N HIS A 68 -7.33 -1.62 -12.59
CA HIS A 68 -8.03 -0.50 -11.93
C HIS A 68 -8.09 -0.68 -10.41
N VAL A 69 -7.96 0.43 -9.67
CA VAL A 69 -8.12 0.50 -8.21
C VAL A 69 -9.16 1.57 -7.88
N THR A 70 -10.14 1.20 -7.07
CA THR A 70 -11.11 2.14 -6.51
C THR A 70 -10.72 2.46 -5.07
N TRP A 71 -10.27 3.69 -4.85
CA TRP A 71 -9.96 4.23 -3.53
C TRP A 71 -11.19 4.85 -2.87
N GLN A 72 -11.27 4.70 -1.55
CA GLN A 72 -12.09 5.52 -0.69
C GLN A 72 -11.20 6.08 0.42
N PHE A 73 -11.32 7.37 0.70
CA PHE A 73 -10.44 8.05 1.64
C PHE A 73 -11.24 9.01 2.51
N ASN A 74 -10.72 9.29 3.70
CA ASN A 74 -11.33 10.17 4.67
C ASN A 74 -10.29 10.86 5.54
N THR A 75 -10.58 12.09 5.94
CA THR A 75 -9.86 12.84 6.96
C THR A 75 -10.74 14.00 7.43
N SER A 76 -10.58 14.43 8.68
CA SER A 76 -11.16 15.67 9.19
C SER A 76 -10.37 16.92 8.77
N LEU A 77 -9.19 16.74 8.17
CA LEU A 77 -8.26 17.80 7.82
C LEU A 77 -8.62 18.45 6.49
N SER A 78 -8.28 19.73 6.36
CA SER A 78 -8.30 20.45 5.10
C SER A 78 -7.09 20.05 4.24
N GLY A 79 -7.31 19.90 2.93
CA GLY A 79 -6.27 19.46 2.02
C GLY A 79 -6.80 18.96 0.68
N ARG A 80 -5.96 18.22 -0.03
CA ARG A 80 -6.29 17.65 -1.34
C ARG A 80 -5.86 16.19 -1.42
N TRP A 81 -6.72 15.35 -1.99
CA TRP A 81 -6.41 13.98 -2.33
C TRP A 81 -6.02 13.85 -3.82
N ASP A 82 -4.95 13.11 -4.11
CA ASP A 82 -4.58 12.65 -5.45
C ASP A 82 -4.59 11.12 -5.47
N CYS A 83 -5.74 10.55 -5.85
CA CYS A 83 -6.00 9.12 -5.85
C CYS A 83 -6.63 8.73 -7.19
N GLY A 84 -5.78 8.57 -8.20
CA GLY A 84 -6.22 8.25 -9.56
C GLY A 84 -6.75 6.81 -9.69
N PRO A 85 -7.80 6.56 -10.51
CA PRO A 85 -8.49 5.26 -10.62
C PRO A 85 -7.65 4.08 -11.15
N ARG A 86 -6.44 4.35 -11.66
CA ARG A 86 -5.50 3.35 -12.18
C ARG A 86 -4.18 3.34 -11.41
N ARG A 87 -4.07 4.17 -10.38
CA ARG A 87 -2.84 4.30 -9.57
C ARG A 87 -2.99 3.43 -8.34
N THR A 88 -1.96 2.62 -8.08
CA THR A 88 -1.80 1.94 -6.81
C THR A 88 -1.33 2.89 -5.71
N GLY A 89 -0.97 4.13 -6.05
CA GLY A 89 -0.69 5.20 -5.09
C GLY A 89 -1.89 6.14 -4.90
N CYS A 90 -2.07 6.61 -3.66
CA CYS A 90 -3.03 7.64 -3.28
C CYS A 90 -2.32 8.57 -2.28
N ILE A 91 -2.38 9.89 -2.51
CA ILE A 91 -1.64 10.86 -1.69
C ILE A 91 -2.62 11.89 -1.12
N PHE A 92 -2.55 12.11 0.19
CA PHE A 92 -3.18 13.27 0.82
C PHE A 92 -2.16 14.38 1.01
N TYR A 93 -2.47 15.58 0.55
CA TYR A 93 -1.69 16.80 0.79
C TYR A 93 -2.41 17.64 1.83
N ASP A 94 -1.88 17.67 3.05
CA ASP A 94 -2.38 18.50 4.15
C ASP A 94 -2.01 19.96 3.87
N ASP A 95 -2.99 20.85 3.96
CA ASP A 95 -2.76 22.27 3.69
C ASP A 95 -2.23 23.05 4.90
N GLY A 96 -2.17 22.41 6.08
CA GLY A 96 -1.63 22.94 7.32
C GLY A 96 -2.64 23.70 8.19
N GLN A 97 -3.90 23.85 7.78
CA GLN A 97 -4.83 24.78 8.45
C GLN A 97 -5.56 24.23 9.67
N SER A 98 -5.47 22.92 9.96
CA SER A 98 -6.13 22.36 11.15
C SER A 98 -5.63 23.00 12.45
N GLY A 99 -6.56 23.43 13.30
CA GLY A 99 -6.28 23.94 14.64
C GLY A 99 -5.86 22.86 15.64
N SER A 100 -6.00 21.57 15.28
CA SER A 100 -5.51 20.45 16.06
C SER A 100 -4.05 20.14 15.73
N SER A 101 -3.25 19.88 16.78
CA SER A 101 -1.92 19.31 16.63
C SER A 101 -1.97 17.84 16.22
N PHE A 102 -3.01 17.11 16.64
CA PHE A 102 -3.29 15.73 16.27
C PHE A 102 -3.99 15.66 14.93
N ARG A 103 -3.44 14.87 14.00
CA ARG A 103 -3.87 14.79 12.61
C ARG A 103 -3.92 13.34 12.15
N ASP A 104 -4.94 13.01 11.38
CA ASP A 104 -5.14 11.68 10.83
C ASP A 104 -5.63 11.72 9.38
N ALA A 105 -5.24 10.71 8.60
CA ALA A 105 -5.78 10.48 7.28
C ALA A 105 -5.84 8.98 7.02
N THR A 106 -6.95 8.51 6.45
CA THR A 106 -7.17 7.09 6.14
C THR A 106 -7.49 6.93 4.67
N ALA A 107 -6.86 5.96 4.01
CA ALA A 107 -7.20 5.54 2.66
C ALA A 107 -7.41 4.03 2.62
N CYS A 108 -8.48 3.62 1.94
CA CYS A 108 -8.87 2.24 1.76
C CYS A 108 -9.03 1.91 0.28
N VAL A 109 -8.62 0.72 -0.12
CA VAL A 109 -9.00 0.16 -1.41
C VAL A 109 -10.32 -0.58 -1.23
N LYS A 110 -11.34 -0.19 -2.01
CA LYS A 110 -12.68 -0.80 -1.94
C LYS A 110 -12.92 -1.85 -3.01
N ARG A 111 -12.27 -1.70 -4.15
CA ARG A 111 -12.40 -2.62 -5.27
C ARG A 111 -11.16 -2.60 -6.13
N VAL A 112 -10.82 -3.77 -6.65
CA VAL A 112 -9.73 -3.97 -7.60
C VAL A 112 -10.25 -4.72 -8.81
N LEU A 113 -9.85 -4.29 -10.01
CA LEU A 113 -9.92 -5.05 -11.25
C LEU A 113 -8.49 -5.44 -11.63
N TYR A 114 -8.22 -6.73 -11.77
CA TYR A 114 -6.94 -7.26 -12.20
C TYR A 114 -6.88 -7.34 -13.74
N LYS A 115 -5.66 -7.42 -14.28
CA LYS A 115 -5.45 -7.52 -15.74
C LYS A 115 -5.96 -8.82 -16.36
N ASP A 116 -6.16 -9.86 -15.56
CA ASP A 116 -6.78 -11.13 -15.99
C ASP A 116 -8.31 -11.05 -16.09
N GLY A 117 -8.90 -9.88 -15.83
CA GLY A 117 -10.34 -9.65 -15.87
C GLY A 117 -11.07 -10.03 -14.57
N THR A 118 -10.38 -10.63 -13.60
CA THR A 118 -10.96 -10.90 -12.29
C THR A 118 -11.08 -9.61 -11.49
N TRP A 119 -12.06 -9.55 -10.61
CA TRP A 119 -12.25 -8.41 -9.71
C TRP A 119 -12.56 -8.89 -8.30
N LYS A 120 -12.25 -8.05 -7.32
CA LYS A 120 -12.49 -8.32 -5.91
C LYS A 120 -12.96 -7.03 -5.23
N SER A 121 -14.00 -7.14 -4.41
CA SER A 121 -14.32 -6.12 -3.40
C SER A 121 -13.49 -6.36 -2.15
N MET A 122 -12.97 -5.29 -1.57
CA MET A 122 -12.10 -5.37 -0.39
C MET A 122 -12.30 -4.17 0.52
N ASN A 123 -11.66 -4.22 1.68
CA ASN A 123 -11.68 -3.13 2.65
C ASN A 123 -10.29 -2.99 3.29
N GLU A 124 -9.25 -3.12 2.48
CA GLU A 124 -7.87 -2.95 2.95
C GLU A 124 -7.61 -1.47 3.14
N CYS A 125 -7.20 -1.08 4.34
CA CYS A 125 -7.04 0.30 4.73
C CYS A 125 -5.69 0.51 5.39
N ALA A 126 -5.14 1.70 5.24
CA ALA A 126 -4.10 2.20 6.13
C ALA A 126 -4.50 3.56 6.70
N THR A 127 -4.11 3.80 7.94
CA THR A 127 -4.33 5.07 8.63
C THR A 127 -3.00 5.68 9.03
N ALA A 128 -2.80 6.95 8.69
CA ALA A 128 -1.69 7.73 9.17
C ALA A 128 -2.12 8.58 10.35
N ILE A 129 -1.31 8.61 11.42
CA ILE A 129 -1.45 9.57 12.52
C ILE A 129 -0.17 10.39 12.65
N TYR A 130 -0.28 11.71 12.62
CA TYR A 130 0.89 12.58 12.69
C TYR A 130 0.63 13.89 13.41
N ASN A 131 1.71 14.50 13.89
CA ASN A 131 1.68 15.81 14.53
C ASN A 131 2.64 16.76 13.83
N LEU A 132 2.21 18.01 13.65
CA LEU A 132 3.12 19.08 13.24
C LEU A 132 4.15 19.32 14.34
N GLY A 133 5.44 19.35 13.98
CA GLY A 133 6.50 19.74 14.93
C GLY A 133 6.30 21.17 15.43
N SER A 134 6.76 21.47 16.64
CA SER A 134 6.79 22.82 17.17
C SER A 134 7.61 23.73 16.24
N ARG A 135 7.00 24.83 15.79
CA ARG A 135 7.71 25.89 15.05
C ARG A 135 8.69 26.54 16.02
N PHE A 136 9.98 26.25 15.88
CA PHE A 136 11.05 27.02 16.52
C PHE A 136 11.56 28.05 15.53
#